data_AF-A0A952J3J1-F1
#
_entry.id   AF-A0A952J3J1-F1
#
_cell.length_a   1.000
_cell.length_b   1.000
_cell.length_c   1.000
_cell.angle_alpha   90.00
_cell.angle_beta   90.00
_cell.angle_gamma   90.00
#
_symmetry.space_group_name_H-M   'P 1'
#
loop_
_entity.id
_entity.type
_entity.pdbx_description
1 polymer ?
#
loop_
_entity_poly.entity_id
_entity_poly.type
_entity_poly.pdbx_seq_one_letter_code
_entity_poly.pdbx_strand_id
1 'polypeptide(L)'
;MKYTALLFGLLAFQVEAQTGLTPQLRSQFTLEHLASSNGLSNSDIMYGVPIAPGQVVGNVYLDEKWNKASLQLSQSEKPLEGFYVRYNLKENGIEIRSGGRVKLISADKVKALVWIDSVTSLPSYFVFGGNYQYQQSKLSTLLQVLVDGSVPLLKHIRLEIKSPTYNVATGAGSKDTKIIKKVQYLSLQQGTHSN
;
A
#
# COMPACT_ATOMS: atom_id res chain seq x y z
N MET A 1 9.71 44.23 -59.63
CA MET A 1 8.61 44.96 -60.31
C MET A 1 7.34 44.13 -60.20
N LYS A 2 6.27 44.78 -59.73
CA LYS A 2 4.84 44.44 -59.88
C LYS A 2 4.24 43.30 -59.02
N TYR A 3 3.46 43.77 -58.05
CA TYR A 3 2.34 43.16 -57.33
C TYR A 3 1.29 42.54 -58.27
N THR A 4 0.42 41.63 -57.78
CA THR A 4 -1.03 41.91 -57.49
C THR A 4 -1.82 40.64 -57.10
N ALA A 5 -2.58 40.78 -55.99
CA ALA A 5 -3.83 40.15 -55.49
C ALA A 5 -4.02 38.61 -55.49
N LEU A 6 -4.39 37.90 -54.39
CA LEU A 6 -5.36 38.06 -53.27
C LEU A 6 -6.76 37.47 -53.60
N LEU A 7 -7.13 36.37 -52.89
CA LEU A 7 -8.50 35.95 -52.55
C LEU A 7 -8.39 34.83 -51.48
N PHE A 8 -8.56 35.09 -50.17
CA PHE A 8 -9.78 35.00 -49.35
C PHE A 8 -10.60 33.70 -49.48
N GLY A 9 -10.66 32.91 -48.41
CA GLY A 9 -11.48 31.69 -48.30
C GLY A 9 -11.47 31.07 -46.91
N LEU A 10 -12.41 31.51 -46.09
CA LEU A 10 -12.73 31.13 -44.71
C LEU A 10 -13.29 29.69 -44.58
N LEU A 11 -12.97 28.96 -43.51
CA LEU A 11 -13.90 28.38 -42.51
C LEU A 11 -13.30 27.18 -41.76
N ALA A 12 -13.12 27.38 -40.45
CA ALA A 12 -12.97 26.32 -39.48
C ALA A 12 -14.35 25.68 -39.23
N PHE A 13 -14.43 24.36 -39.27
CA PHE A 13 -15.48 23.62 -38.60
C PHE A 13 -14.85 22.66 -37.60
N GLN A 14 -15.11 22.93 -36.33
CA GLN A 14 -14.83 22.01 -35.25
C GLN A 14 -15.82 20.84 -35.36
N VAL A 15 -15.30 19.62 -35.43
CA VAL A 15 -16.09 18.41 -35.26
C VAL A 15 -16.19 18.17 -33.75
N GLU A 16 -17.30 18.57 -33.15
CA GLU A 16 -17.66 18.07 -31.82
C GLU A 16 -18.36 16.73 -31.99
N ALA A 17 -17.66 15.66 -31.62
CA ALA A 17 -18.28 14.35 -31.44
C ALA A 17 -19.22 14.41 -30.22
N GLN A 18 -20.53 14.42 -30.44
CA GLN A 18 -21.51 14.20 -29.38
C GLN A 18 -21.55 12.71 -29.02
N THR A 19 -20.62 12.25 -28.18
CA THR A 19 -20.72 10.97 -27.48
C THR A 19 -21.46 11.17 -26.16
N GLY A 20 -22.77 11.42 -26.26
CA GLY A 20 -23.62 11.49 -25.09
C GLY A 20 -25.08 11.58 -25.46
N LEU A 21 -25.86 10.55 -25.12
CA LEU A 21 -27.32 10.63 -25.16
C LEU A 21 -27.76 11.88 -24.41
N THR A 22 -28.53 12.75 -25.10
CA THR A 22 -29.00 14.01 -24.55
C THR A 22 -29.89 13.76 -23.32
N PRO A 23 -29.87 14.64 -22.30
CA PRO A 23 -30.67 14.46 -21.09
C PRO A 23 -32.16 14.24 -21.36
N GLN A 24 -32.67 14.81 -22.46
CA GLN A 24 -34.06 14.68 -22.91
C GLN A 24 -34.38 13.25 -23.34
N LEU A 25 -33.51 12.62 -24.13
CA LEU A 25 -33.64 11.21 -24.51
C LEU A 25 -33.63 10.30 -23.28
N ARG A 26 -32.75 10.58 -22.29
CA ARG A 26 -32.71 9.81 -21.02
C ARG A 26 -34.01 9.92 -20.22
N SER A 27 -34.62 11.11 -20.19
CA SER A 27 -35.88 11.35 -19.46
C SER A 27 -37.08 10.65 -20.10
N GLN A 28 -37.09 10.53 -21.44
CA GLN A 28 -38.15 9.84 -22.16
C GLN A 28 -38.12 8.33 -21.90
N PHE A 29 -36.94 7.71 -21.98
CA PHE A 29 -36.78 6.28 -21.66
C PHE A 29 -37.18 5.96 -20.21
N THR A 30 -36.86 6.84 -19.26
CA THR A 30 -37.24 6.62 -17.84
C THR A 30 -38.74 6.76 -17.60
N LEU A 31 -39.40 7.73 -18.25
CA LEU A 31 -40.86 7.88 -18.16
C LEU A 31 -41.62 6.73 -18.83
N GLU A 32 -41.14 6.25 -19.98
CA GLU A 32 -41.74 5.14 -20.72
C GLU A 32 -41.65 3.82 -19.94
N HIS A 33 -40.52 3.58 -19.26
CA HIS A 33 -40.34 2.41 -18.40
C HIS A 33 -41.21 2.45 -17.14
N LEU A 34 -41.40 3.63 -16.54
CA LEU A 34 -42.29 3.84 -15.39
C LEU A 34 -43.78 3.68 -15.72
N ALA A 35 -44.18 3.97 -16.96
CA ALA A 35 -45.55 3.88 -17.42
C ALA A 35 -45.96 2.46 -17.86
N SER A 36 -45.00 1.53 -18.03
CA SER A 36 -45.28 0.16 -18.42
C SER A 36 -45.92 -0.66 -17.28
N SER A 37 -46.96 -1.45 -17.60
CA SER A 37 -47.78 -2.18 -16.61
C SER A 37 -47.04 -3.29 -15.85
N ASN A 38 -45.83 -3.64 -16.30
CA ASN A 38 -44.89 -4.49 -15.58
C ASN A 38 -43.86 -3.57 -14.92
N GLY A 39 -44.26 -2.97 -13.79
CA GLY A 39 -43.42 -2.04 -13.04
C GLY A 39 -42.02 -2.60 -12.75
N LEU A 40 -41.08 -1.68 -12.55
CA LEU A 40 -39.64 -1.90 -12.33
C LEU A 40 -39.32 -3.28 -11.72
N SER A 41 -38.76 -4.17 -12.54
CA SER A 41 -38.18 -5.40 -12.02
C SER A 41 -36.98 -5.05 -11.14
N ASN A 42 -36.67 -5.86 -10.10
CA ASN A 42 -35.46 -5.65 -9.28
C ASN A 42 -34.16 -5.59 -10.12
N SER A 43 -34.17 -6.12 -11.34
CA SER A 43 -33.09 -5.99 -12.31
C SER A 43 -33.01 -4.61 -12.99
N ASP A 44 -34.11 -3.87 -13.14
CA ASP A 44 -34.13 -2.55 -13.80
C ASP A 44 -33.61 -1.43 -12.88
N ILE A 45 -33.84 -1.52 -11.58
CA ILE A 45 -33.32 -0.58 -10.56
C ILE A 45 -31.81 -0.75 -10.30
N MET A 46 -31.21 -1.84 -10.81
CA MET A 46 -29.80 -2.19 -10.56
C MET A 46 -28.81 -1.57 -11.56
N TYR A 47 -29.26 -0.93 -12.64
CA TYR A 47 -28.37 -0.43 -13.70
C TYR A 47 -27.96 1.05 -13.59
N GLY A 48 -28.44 1.79 -12.58
CA GLY A 48 -28.39 3.26 -12.65
C GLY A 48 -27.29 3.97 -11.87
N VAL A 49 -26.91 3.47 -10.69
CA VAL A 49 -25.99 4.19 -9.80
C VAL A 49 -24.63 3.50 -9.81
N PRO A 50 -23.57 4.10 -10.39
CA PRO A 50 -22.24 3.52 -10.33
C PRO A 50 -21.85 3.33 -8.88
N ILE A 51 -21.68 2.07 -8.50
CA ILE A 51 -21.23 1.70 -7.17
C ILE A 51 -19.78 2.16 -7.04
N ALA A 52 -19.50 3.04 -6.07
CA ALA A 52 -18.13 3.51 -5.85
C ALA A 52 -17.17 2.32 -5.65
N PRO A 53 -16.01 2.31 -6.34
CA PRO A 53 -15.04 1.23 -6.21
C PRO A 53 -14.47 1.21 -4.80
N GLY A 54 -14.11 0.00 -4.34
CA GLY A 54 -13.43 -0.18 -3.07
C GLY A 54 -12.05 0.48 -3.07
N GLN A 55 -11.57 0.84 -1.89
CA GLN A 55 -10.26 1.47 -1.70
C GLN A 55 -9.29 0.54 -0.93
N VAL A 56 -8.00 0.86 -0.98
CA VAL A 56 -7.00 0.24 -0.11
C VAL A 56 -6.89 1.09 1.15
N VAL A 57 -7.26 0.52 2.29
CA VAL A 57 -7.20 1.19 3.60
C VAL A 57 -5.99 0.69 4.37
N GLY A 58 -5.08 1.60 4.70
CA GLY A 58 -3.82 1.32 5.41
C GLY A 58 -2.58 1.42 4.52
N ASN A 59 -1.42 1.03 5.05
CA ASN A 59 -0.14 1.06 4.34
C ASN A 59 0.76 -0.12 4.71
N VAL A 60 1.75 -0.38 3.84
CA VAL A 60 2.68 -1.50 3.97
C VAL A 60 3.91 -1.18 4.82
N TYR A 61 4.10 0.07 5.23
CA TYR A 61 5.31 0.49 5.92
C TYR A 61 5.19 0.24 7.42
N LEU A 62 6.28 -0.09 8.10
CA LEU A 62 6.27 -0.15 9.56
C LEU A 62 5.91 1.22 10.14
N ASP A 63 6.56 2.26 9.63
CA ASP A 63 6.26 3.66 9.88
C ASP A 63 6.18 4.40 8.54
N GLU A 64 5.18 5.25 8.38
CA GLU A 64 4.99 6.07 7.17
C GLU A 64 6.07 7.16 7.05
N LYS A 65 6.62 7.59 8.19
CA LYS A 65 7.64 8.63 8.27
C LYS A 65 9.02 8.09 7.91
N TRP A 66 9.84 8.93 7.28
CA TRP A 66 11.25 8.63 7.06
C TRP A 66 12.04 8.89 8.35
N ASN A 67 12.71 7.86 8.86
CA ASN A 67 13.47 7.93 10.11
C ASN A 67 14.97 7.88 9.83
N LYS A 68 15.77 8.66 10.56
CA LYS A 68 17.23 8.62 10.43
C LYS A 68 17.75 7.32 11.03
N ALA A 69 18.65 6.63 10.35
CA ALA A 69 19.09 5.30 10.76
C ALA A 69 20.58 5.03 10.52
N SER A 70 21.05 4.01 11.23
CA SER A 70 22.30 3.29 11.01
C SER A 70 21.98 1.82 10.73
N LEU A 71 22.55 1.27 9.65
CA LEU A 71 22.32 -0.09 9.20
C LEU A 71 23.63 -0.87 9.22
N GLN A 72 23.66 -1.99 9.92
CA GLN A 72 24.72 -2.98 9.77
C GLN A 72 24.33 -3.96 8.67
N LEU A 73 25.10 -3.99 7.57
CA LEU A 73 24.87 -4.95 6.49
C LEU A 73 25.53 -6.30 6.79
N SER A 74 24.97 -7.38 6.24
CA SER A 74 25.49 -8.73 6.41
C SER A 74 26.88 -8.91 5.82
N GLN A 75 27.13 -8.30 4.66
CA GLN A 75 28.34 -8.45 3.85
C GLN A 75 29.36 -7.31 4.03
N SER A 76 29.09 -6.33 4.90
CA SER A 76 30.00 -5.21 5.14
C SER A 76 30.30 -5.09 6.62
N GLU A 77 31.55 -4.78 6.95
CA GLU A 77 31.96 -4.47 8.32
C GLU A 77 31.55 -3.06 8.72
N LYS A 78 31.57 -2.12 7.77
CA LYS A 78 31.24 -0.71 8.05
C LYS A 78 29.72 -0.49 8.03
N PRO A 79 29.13 0.11 9.09
CA PRO A 79 27.72 0.46 9.08
C PRO A 79 27.45 1.58 8.07
N LEU A 80 26.24 1.57 7.50
CA LEU A 80 25.71 2.69 6.71
C LEU A 80 25.00 3.66 7.64
N GLU A 81 25.59 4.82 7.88
CA GLU A 81 25.10 5.77 8.88
C GLU A 81 24.47 7.03 8.25
N GLY A 82 23.52 7.62 8.98
CA GLY A 82 22.99 8.95 8.67
C GLY A 82 21.97 8.99 7.53
N PHE A 83 21.53 7.84 7.02
CA PHE A 83 20.53 7.77 5.97
C PHE A 83 19.11 7.83 6.54
N TYR A 84 18.18 8.36 5.74
CA TYR A 84 16.76 8.28 6.03
C TYR A 84 16.19 6.99 5.45
N VAL A 85 15.49 6.22 6.28
CA VAL A 85 14.95 4.91 5.90
C VAL A 85 13.49 4.72 6.28
N ARG A 86 12.85 3.76 5.61
CA ARG A 86 11.55 3.17 5.97
C ARG A 86 11.57 1.67 5.72
N TYR A 87 10.87 0.91 6.55
CA TYR A 87 10.75 -0.54 6.36
C TYR A 87 9.42 -0.87 5.66
N ASN A 88 9.50 -1.41 4.45
CA ASN A 88 8.36 -1.97 3.73
C ASN A 88 8.14 -3.41 4.18
N LEU A 89 7.09 -3.64 4.97
CA LEU A 89 6.75 -4.96 5.53
C LEU A 89 6.22 -5.93 4.46
N LYS A 90 5.68 -5.43 3.34
CA LYS A 90 5.15 -6.27 2.25
C LYS A 90 6.29 -6.87 1.42
N GLU A 91 7.26 -6.05 1.06
CA GLU A 91 8.43 -6.47 0.27
C GLU A 91 9.57 -7.00 1.15
N ASN A 92 9.42 -6.90 2.47
CA ASN A 92 10.44 -7.27 3.44
C ASN A 92 11.80 -6.59 3.12
N GLY A 93 11.76 -5.28 2.90
CA GLY A 93 12.93 -4.51 2.50
C GLY A 93 12.98 -3.11 3.09
N ILE A 94 14.20 -2.62 3.32
CA ILE A 94 14.48 -1.27 3.79
C ILE A 94 14.67 -0.36 2.59
N GLU A 95 13.78 0.63 2.47
CA GLU A 95 13.95 1.75 1.57
C GLU A 95 14.91 2.75 2.19
N ILE A 96 15.91 3.17 1.43
CA ILE A 96 16.94 4.13 1.82
C ILE A 96 16.89 5.32 0.88
N ARG A 97 16.70 6.51 1.44
CA ARG A 97 16.71 7.77 0.70
C ARG A 97 18.12 8.35 0.66
N SER A 98 18.65 8.54 -0.53
CA SER A 98 19.99 9.13 -0.77
C SER A 98 20.02 9.89 -2.09
N GLY A 99 20.50 11.13 -2.07
CA GLY A 99 20.66 11.95 -3.29
C GLY A 99 19.38 12.13 -4.10
N GLY A 100 18.23 12.27 -3.44
CA GLY A 100 16.92 12.39 -4.10
C GLY A 100 16.34 11.09 -4.67
N ARG A 101 17.06 9.97 -4.56
CA ARG A 101 16.61 8.64 -5.01
C ARG A 101 16.27 7.76 -3.82
N VAL A 102 15.43 6.75 -4.07
CA VAL A 102 15.12 5.69 -3.11
C VAL A 102 15.73 4.39 -3.63
N LYS A 103 16.49 3.71 -2.78
CA LYS A 103 17.04 2.38 -3.04
C LYS A 103 16.41 1.38 -2.08
N LEU A 104 16.08 0.19 -2.56
CA LEU A 104 15.56 -0.89 -1.73
C LEU A 104 16.68 -1.89 -1.42
N ILE A 105 16.83 -2.23 -0.13
CA ILE A 105 17.70 -3.32 0.34
C ILE A 105 16.83 -4.36 1.02
N SER A 106 16.94 -5.62 0.59
CA SER A 106 16.22 -6.72 1.22
C SER A 106 16.64 -6.91 2.69
N ALA A 107 15.70 -7.25 3.57
CA ALA A 107 15.93 -7.33 5.02
C ALA A 107 16.95 -8.40 5.42
N ASP A 108 17.11 -9.48 4.64
CA ASP A 108 18.12 -10.53 4.84
C ASP A 108 19.57 -10.02 4.68
N LYS A 109 19.75 -8.89 3.99
CA LYS A 109 21.05 -8.23 3.86
C LYS A 109 21.36 -7.29 5.02
N VAL A 110 20.43 -7.08 5.95
CA VAL A 110 20.58 -6.20 7.11
C VAL A 110 20.73 -7.08 8.35
N LYS A 111 21.88 -7.04 9.02
CA LYS A 111 22.10 -7.74 10.30
C LYS A 111 21.35 -7.08 11.44
N ALA A 112 21.52 -5.76 11.54
CA ALA A 112 20.94 -4.94 12.58
C ALA A 112 20.63 -3.54 12.02
N LEU A 113 19.64 -2.91 12.61
CA LEU A 113 19.17 -1.58 12.23
C LEU A 113 18.84 -0.81 13.50
N VAL A 114 19.41 0.37 13.62
CA VAL A 114 19.02 1.35 14.64
C VAL A 114 18.42 2.52 13.90
N TRP A 115 17.17 2.84 14.16
CA TRP A 115 16.58 4.08 13.66
C TRP A 115 16.05 4.95 14.79
N ILE A 116 16.07 6.25 14.55
CA ILE A 116 15.61 7.27 15.48
C ILE A 116 14.26 7.76 14.98
N ASP A 117 13.21 7.60 15.78
CA ASP A 117 11.89 8.10 15.43
C ASP A 117 11.94 9.62 15.28
N SER A 118 11.49 10.11 14.14
CA SER A 118 11.56 11.53 13.74
C SER A 118 10.73 12.47 14.61
N VAL A 119 9.79 11.97 15.41
CA VAL A 119 8.88 12.79 16.25
C VAL A 119 9.33 12.77 17.72
N THR A 120 9.65 11.59 18.23
CA THR A 120 9.98 11.37 19.65
C THR A 120 11.48 11.40 19.91
N SER A 121 12.31 11.31 18.87
CA SER A 121 13.77 11.15 18.96
C SER A 121 14.22 9.91 19.74
N LEU A 122 13.33 8.94 19.97
CA LEU A 122 13.66 7.70 20.65
C LEU A 122 14.26 6.68 19.68
N PRO A 123 15.37 6.00 20.06
CA PRO A 123 15.93 4.95 19.24
C PRO A 123 15.06 3.69 19.30
N SER A 124 14.96 3.00 18.17
CA SER A 124 14.41 1.65 18.07
C SER A 124 15.45 0.74 17.43
N TYR A 125 15.61 -0.44 18.04
CA TYR A 125 16.61 -1.42 17.65
C TYR A 125 15.93 -2.59 16.94
N PHE A 126 16.52 -3.03 15.85
CA PHE A 126 16.02 -4.15 15.05
C PHE A 126 17.14 -5.12 14.73
N VAL A 127 16.81 -6.40 14.70
CA VAL A 127 17.71 -7.49 14.35
C VAL A 127 17.05 -8.40 13.31
N PHE A 128 17.84 -9.00 12.43
CA PHE A 128 17.30 -9.94 11.46
C PHE A 128 16.90 -11.26 12.10
N GLY A 129 15.68 -11.70 11.78
CA GLY A 129 15.07 -12.88 12.37
C GLY A 129 15.59 -14.21 11.85
N GLY A 130 16.43 -14.24 10.81
CA GLY A 130 16.84 -15.46 10.10
C GLY A 130 17.44 -16.58 10.96
N ASN A 131 17.95 -16.22 12.13
CA ASN A 131 18.54 -17.15 13.10
C ASN A 131 17.53 -17.67 14.14
N TYR A 132 16.28 -17.21 14.10
CA TYR A 132 15.24 -17.59 15.04
C TYR A 132 14.18 -18.43 14.36
N GLN A 133 13.61 -19.36 15.13
CA GLN A 133 12.49 -20.18 14.71
C GLN A 133 11.26 -19.84 15.55
N TYR A 134 10.11 -19.82 14.89
CA TYR A 134 8.81 -19.67 15.52
C TYR A 134 7.86 -20.69 14.87
N GLN A 135 7.23 -21.54 15.68
CA GLN A 135 6.33 -22.60 15.19
C GLN A 135 6.97 -23.44 14.06
N GLN A 136 8.21 -23.89 14.28
CA GLN A 136 8.99 -24.70 13.32
C GLN A 136 9.34 -23.99 11.99
N SER A 137 9.06 -22.69 11.87
CA SER A 137 9.39 -21.88 10.70
C SER A 137 10.45 -20.84 11.03
N LYS A 138 11.42 -20.63 10.14
CA LYS A 138 12.39 -19.55 10.30
C LYS A 138 11.71 -18.19 10.13
N LEU A 139 12.05 -17.24 11.00
CA LEU A 139 11.64 -15.85 10.80
C LEU A 139 12.54 -15.22 9.73
N SER A 140 11.95 -14.60 8.71
CA SER A 140 12.70 -13.99 7.61
C SER A 140 12.60 -12.46 7.59
N THR A 141 12.12 -11.85 8.67
CA THR A 141 11.84 -10.42 8.80
C THR A 141 12.74 -9.78 9.85
N LEU A 142 12.77 -8.45 9.91
CA LEU A 142 13.38 -7.74 11.05
C LEU A 142 12.45 -7.80 12.27
N LEU A 143 13.04 -8.02 13.43
CA LEU A 143 12.37 -8.04 14.73
C LEU A 143 12.83 -6.84 15.54
N GLN A 144 11.89 -6.12 16.15
CA GLN A 144 12.23 -5.02 17.05
C GLN A 144 12.65 -5.60 18.41
N VAL A 145 13.79 -5.17 18.93
CA VAL A 145 14.24 -5.51 20.29
C VAL A 145 13.58 -4.54 21.26
N LEU A 146 12.75 -5.06 22.17
CA LEU A 146 12.09 -4.27 23.20
C LEU A 146 12.88 -4.27 24.51
N VAL A 147 13.40 -5.43 24.88
CA VAL A 147 14.22 -5.63 26.07
C VAL A 147 15.37 -6.53 25.68
N ASP A 148 16.59 -6.09 26.00
CA ASP A 148 17.80 -6.88 25.85
C ASP A 148 18.09 -7.66 27.16
N GLY A 149 18.81 -8.79 27.06
CA GLY A 149 19.15 -9.62 28.21
C GLY A 149 19.35 -11.10 27.88
N SER A 150 19.41 -11.94 28.92
CA SER A 150 19.56 -13.40 28.77
C SER A 150 18.40 -14.05 28.03
N VAL A 151 17.20 -13.50 28.19
CA VAL A 151 15.97 -13.86 27.48
C VAL A 151 15.41 -12.57 26.86
N PRO A 152 15.89 -12.20 25.66
CA PRO A 152 15.46 -10.95 25.03
C PRO A 152 13.98 -11.01 24.63
N LEU A 153 13.29 -9.88 24.78
CA LEU A 153 11.92 -9.68 24.34
C LEU A 153 11.90 -8.97 23.00
N LEU A 154 11.37 -9.66 22.00
CA LEU A 154 11.28 -9.19 20.62
C LEU A 154 9.84 -8.91 20.24
N LYS A 155 9.63 -7.93 19.37
CA LYS A 155 8.35 -7.60 18.75
C LYS A 155 8.44 -7.89 17.25
N HIS A 156 7.61 -8.83 16.82
CA HIS A 156 7.42 -9.20 15.43
C HIS A 156 6.16 -8.51 14.89
N ILE A 157 6.28 -7.85 13.75
CA ILE A 157 5.16 -7.15 13.09
C ILE A 157 5.00 -7.72 11.70
N ARG A 158 3.80 -8.23 11.39
CA ARG A 158 3.46 -8.78 10.07
C ARG A 158 2.23 -8.09 9.49
N LEU A 159 2.14 -8.07 8.16
CA LEU A 159 0.94 -7.60 7.48
C LEU A 159 -0.09 -8.71 7.34
N GLU A 160 -1.35 -8.37 7.55
CA GLU A 160 -2.52 -9.15 7.18
C GLU A 160 -3.33 -8.32 6.20
N ILE A 161 -3.49 -8.83 4.98
CA ILE A 161 -4.28 -8.18 3.93
C ILE A 161 -5.65 -8.85 3.91
N LYS A 162 -6.69 -8.11 4.29
CA LYS A 162 -8.08 -8.58 4.21
C LYS A 162 -8.68 -8.17 2.88
N SER A 163 -9.10 -9.17 2.11
CA SER A 163 -9.81 -8.98 0.86
C SER A 163 -11.19 -8.35 1.08
N PRO A 164 -11.72 -7.64 0.07
CA PRO A 164 -13.11 -7.20 0.05
C PRO A 164 -14.09 -8.36 0.25
N THR A 165 -15.18 -8.10 0.94
CA THR A 165 -16.26 -9.07 1.25
C THR A 165 -17.64 -8.59 0.80
N TYR A 166 -17.70 -7.51 0.00
CA TYR A 166 -18.96 -6.90 -0.43
C TYR A 166 -19.77 -7.84 -1.33
N ASN A 167 -21.03 -8.04 -0.95
CA ASN A 167 -22.02 -8.77 -1.73
C ASN A 167 -23.06 -7.77 -2.27
N VAL A 168 -23.19 -7.73 -3.60
CA VAL A 168 -24.10 -6.79 -4.29
C VAL A 168 -25.56 -7.12 -4.01
N ALA A 169 -25.93 -8.39 -3.93
CA ALA A 169 -27.31 -8.84 -3.74
C ALA A 169 -27.87 -8.47 -2.36
N THR A 170 -27.03 -8.50 -1.33
CA THR A 170 -27.42 -8.14 0.04
C THR A 170 -27.03 -6.71 0.41
N GLY A 171 -26.27 -6.01 -0.44
CA GLY A 171 -25.70 -4.70 -0.14
C GLY A 171 -24.76 -4.69 1.08
N ALA A 172 -24.29 -5.86 1.53
CA ALA A 172 -23.58 -6.03 2.79
C ALA A 172 -22.11 -6.40 2.59
N GLY A 173 -21.28 -6.11 3.59
CA GLY A 173 -19.83 -6.38 3.57
C GLY A 173 -18.99 -5.15 3.23
N SER A 174 -17.68 -5.34 3.06
CA SER A 174 -16.71 -4.27 2.79
C SER A 174 -16.22 -4.33 1.35
N LYS A 175 -16.21 -3.22 0.63
CA LYS A 175 -15.56 -3.14 -0.70
C LYS A 175 -14.06 -2.94 -0.57
N ASP A 176 -13.60 -2.48 0.59
CA ASP A 176 -12.22 -2.09 0.79
C ASP A 176 -11.31 -3.28 1.06
N THR A 177 -10.11 -3.21 0.50
CA THR A 177 -8.99 -4.04 0.93
C THR A 177 -8.35 -3.40 2.14
N LYS A 178 -8.21 -4.13 3.25
CA LYS A 178 -7.64 -3.60 4.49
C LYS A 178 -6.25 -4.18 4.72
N ILE A 179 -5.26 -3.31 4.90
CA ILE A 179 -3.89 -3.70 5.30
C ILE A 179 -3.77 -3.50 6.81
N ILE A 180 -3.63 -4.59 7.55
CA ILE A 180 -3.60 -4.60 9.01
C ILE A 180 -2.21 -5.02 9.48
N LYS A 181 -1.60 -4.27 10.40
CA LYS A 181 -0.34 -4.65 11.05
C LYS A 181 -0.67 -5.47 12.29
N LYS A 182 -0.30 -6.75 12.29
CA LYS A 182 -0.43 -7.66 13.43
C LYS A 182 0.88 -7.66 14.22
N VAL A 183 0.77 -7.37 15.50
CA VAL A 183 1.89 -7.37 16.44
C VAL A 183 1.90 -8.68 17.22
N GLN A 184 3.09 -9.24 17.38
CA GLN A 184 3.34 -10.41 18.19
C GLN A 184 4.60 -10.21 19.03
N TYR A 185 4.57 -10.64 20.28
CA TYR A 185 5.72 -10.60 21.17
C TYR A 185 6.34 -12.00 21.29
N LEU A 186 7.66 -12.07 21.24
CA LEU A 186 8.44 -13.29 21.22
C LEU A 186 9.55 -13.18 22.28
N SER A 187 9.76 -14.23 23.06
CA SER A 187 10.92 -14.37 23.93
C SER A 187 11.85 -15.43 23.36
N LEU A 188 13.16 -15.18 23.30
CA LEU A 188 14.12 -16.20 22.88
C LEU A 188 14.46 -17.11 24.06
N GLN A 189 14.15 -18.40 23.93
CA GLN A 189 14.65 -19.42 24.84
C GLN A 189 15.91 -20.02 24.24
N GLN A 190 16.98 -20.14 25.04
CA GLN A 190 18.17 -20.86 24.60
C GLN A 190 17.80 -22.33 24.42
N GLY A 191 17.91 -22.84 23.18
CA GLY A 191 17.80 -24.26 22.93
C GLY A 191 19.02 -24.95 23.51
N THR A 192 18.84 -25.70 24.59
CA THR A 192 19.85 -26.62 25.09
C THR A 192 20.02 -27.72 24.04
N HIS A 193 21.02 -27.58 23.15
CA HIS A 193 21.48 -28.70 22.36
C HIS A 193 22.20 -29.66 23.31
N SER A 194 21.49 -30.65 23.83
CA SER A 194 22.11 -31.86 24.36
C SER A 194 22.68 -32.62 23.17
N ASN A 195 24.01 -32.64 23.07
CA ASN A 195 24.74 -33.56 22.17
C ASN A 195 24.46 -35.02 22.53
#